data_AF-A0A7M7G4S5-F1
#
_entry.id   AF-A0A7M7G4S5-F1
#
_cell.length_a   1.000
_cell.length_b   1.000
_cell.length_c   1.000
_cell.angle_alpha   90.00
_cell.angle_beta   90.00
_cell.angle_gamma   90.00
#
_symmetry.space_group_name_H-M   'P 1'
#
loop_
_entity.id
_entity.type
_entity.pdbx_description
1 polymer ?
#
loop_
_entity_poly.entity_id
_entity_poly.type
_entity_poly.pdbx_seq_one_letter_code
_entity_poly.pdbx_strand_id
1 'polypeptide(L)'
;MLVTQSPCSMDNPSNMLSVLEEESNVDIDDVFPPHVDTTNIIIQPESPTSKKQTLKTFKEINALLQADKLREVKLILRENAWPLNNGIRTQLWPALISQHSKGNNTMDGYYWDMVSQILGTTELPEQSIMLPPFVDSTHCLSYNLTRKGRSVADRIVSVLGYACPDITYSPSLYPITALLLHFMPEEQCYHCVQSLVASKKKMFITQTKLLYEVTWKTVEQITKKHVKSAAVHLARHCSVSRAERIYMDWIWWILQLLPFQHLVRVMDCFLHEGIKVFYRVAMAIILLFYKHSSPQTSEWMAEITKNGIDAALSKFCRQIPVTPAKFLRTAFGIRGLSSAYISRVFISIEMNLKSRNVVSGSKSLVKSRSTDTLPTSQSQMNIQMMSHTLTIRELFTLWSWLPVRITMYQPILLYTTEEHGCSLTTFYVRVEKYEPTLLMIKTCNNEVFGAYCSTRWCERNLKDDKGQRQAYFGTGETFLFSLYPERAKYPWVGMDSSHNDSRVHHSAELFMAADSKMITIGGGDGQAIWMDENIRFGKTDRCSTFNNPPLCASGDFEIRVLEVYGFHGA
;
A
#
# COMPACT_ATOMS: atom_id res chain seq x y z
N MET A 1 6.26 -78.43 55.86
CA MET A 1 5.04 -77.68 55.47
C MET A 1 5.23 -77.34 54.00
N LEU A 2 4.46 -77.91 53.06
CA LEU A 2 3.09 -77.49 52.69
C LEU A 2 3.09 -76.01 52.25
N VAL A 3 2.80 -75.60 51.00
CA VAL A 3 2.19 -76.28 49.82
C VAL A 3 2.76 -75.69 48.50
N THR A 4 2.76 -76.49 47.43
CA THR A 4 2.99 -76.10 46.03
C THR A 4 1.74 -75.53 45.35
N GLN A 5 1.83 -74.45 44.55
CA GLN A 5 1.13 -74.31 43.24
C GLN A 5 1.32 -72.93 42.55
N SER A 6 1.78 -72.98 41.29
CA SER A 6 1.31 -72.12 40.17
C SER A 6 0.10 -72.84 39.51
N PRO A 7 -0.70 -72.28 38.56
CA PRO A 7 -0.44 -71.21 37.57
C PRO A 7 -1.57 -70.12 37.56
N CYS A 8 -1.88 -69.29 36.54
CA CYS A 8 -1.48 -69.19 35.12
C CYS A 8 -1.70 -67.78 34.51
N SER A 9 -1.38 -67.64 33.21
CA SER A 9 -1.98 -66.82 32.12
C SER A 9 -2.89 -65.60 32.43
N MET A 10 -2.86 -64.48 31.70
CA MET A 10 -2.21 -64.18 30.40
C MET A 10 -2.06 -62.65 30.19
N ASP A 11 -1.32 -62.28 29.14
CA ASP A 11 -1.36 -61.04 28.35
C ASP A 11 -0.81 -59.69 28.90
N ASN A 12 0.24 -59.25 28.20
CA ASN A 12 0.74 -57.87 28.01
C ASN A 12 0.00 -57.28 26.75
N PRO A 13 0.11 -56.00 26.33
CA PRO A 13 0.96 -54.91 26.83
C PRO A 13 0.32 -53.48 26.83
N SER A 14 1.18 -52.45 26.97
CA SER A 14 0.96 -51.00 26.76
C SER A 14 0.26 -50.23 27.91
N ASN A 15 0.80 -49.11 28.41
CA ASN A 15 1.08 -47.90 27.63
C ASN A 15 2.14 -46.96 28.26
N MET A 16 2.73 -46.10 27.43
CA MET A 16 3.49 -44.91 27.85
C MET A 16 2.55 -43.83 28.40
N LEU A 17 2.85 -43.30 29.60
CA LEU A 17 2.47 -41.98 30.15
C LEU A 17 3.22 -41.87 31.51
N SER A 18 3.74 -40.73 31.96
CA SER A 18 3.68 -39.36 31.45
C SER A 18 4.93 -38.56 31.83
N VAL A 19 5.59 -37.93 30.85
CA VAL A 19 6.47 -36.78 31.11
C VAL A 19 5.61 -35.52 30.99
N LEU A 20 5.04 -35.11 32.11
CA LEU A 20 4.26 -33.88 32.27
C LEU A 20 4.58 -33.31 33.65
N GLU A 21 5.52 -32.35 33.72
CA GLU A 21 5.64 -31.32 34.78
C GLU A 21 6.92 -30.47 34.60
N GLU A 22 7.13 -29.87 33.42
CA GLU A 22 8.09 -28.76 33.22
C GLU A 22 7.51 -27.68 32.29
N GLU A 23 6.38 -27.08 32.69
CA GLU A 23 6.07 -25.68 32.31
C GLU A 23 6.37 -24.81 33.55
N SER A 24 7.66 -24.62 33.82
CA SER A 24 8.16 -23.75 34.88
C SER A 24 7.86 -22.28 34.57
N ASN A 25 7.75 -21.46 35.61
CA ASN A 25 7.53 -20.01 35.50
C ASN A 25 8.66 -19.37 34.67
N VAL A 26 8.37 -19.07 33.39
CA VAL A 26 9.19 -18.16 32.60
C VAL A 26 8.91 -16.75 33.13
N ASP A 27 9.95 -16.07 33.62
CA ASP A 27 9.80 -14.69 34.08
C ASP A 27 9.40 -13.79 32.91
N ILE A 28 8.63 -12.74 33.16
CA ILE A 28 8.15 -11.85 32.09
C ILE A 28 9.35 -11.19 31.41
N ASP A 29 10.40 -10.90 32.17
CA ASP A 29 11.64 -10.27 31.70
C ASP A 29 12.46 -11.17 30.76
N ASP A 30 12.32 -12.50 30.81
CA ASP A 30 13.01 -13.43 29.89
C ASP A 30 12.37 -13.48 28.48
N VAL A 31 11.15 -12.95 28.33
CA VAL A 31 10.39 -13.02 27.06
C VAL A 31 10.60 -11.80 26.17
N PHE A 32 10.83 -10.64 26.77
CA PHE A 32 10.96 -9.37 26.06
C PHE A 32 12.46 -8.99 25.88
N PRO A 33 12.86 -8.38 24.74
CA PRO A 33 14.21 -7.87 24.59
C PRO A 33 14.57 -6.82 25.66
N PRO A 34 15.86 -6.67 26.06
CA PRO A 34 16.29 -5.81 27.17
C PRO A 34 16.09 -4.30 26.94
N HIS A 35 15.57 -3.91 25.77
CA HIS A 35 15.17 -2.53 25.46
C HIS A 35 13.68 -2.26 25.69
N VAL A 36 12.92 -3.22 26.22
CA VAL A 36 11.50 -3.11 26.62
C VAL A 36 11.40 -2.94 28.15
N ASP A 37 10.47 -2.10 28.59
CA ASP A 37 10.05 -1.90 29.97
C ASP A 37 8.78 -2.74 30.26
N THR A 38 8.96 -3.86 30.93
CA THR A 38 7.93 -4.84 31.27
C THR A 38 6.97 -4.36 32.37
N THR A 39 7.33 -3.34 33.16
CA THR A 39 6.55 -2.89 34.33
C THR A 39 5.11 -2.47 34.01
N ASN A 40 4.90 -1.99 32.78
CA ASN A 40 3.61 -1.52 32.28
C ASN A 40 2.87 -2.56 31.41
N ILE A 41 3.38 -3.80 31.33
CA ILE A 41 2.79 -4.89 30.52
C ILE A 41 1.87 -5.76 31.39
N ILE A 42 0.57 -5.44 31.36
CA ILE A 42 -0.46 -6.19 32.11
C ILE A 42 -0.83 -7.48 31.35
N ILE A 43 -0.51 -8.63 31.95
CA ILE A 43 -0.95 -9.94 31.47
C ILE A 43 -2.29 -10.26 32.14
N GLN A 44 -3.37 -10.37 31.36
CA GLN A 44 -4.65 -10.82 31.88
C GLN A 44 -4.64 -12.34 32.08
N PRO A 45 -4.96 -12.87 33.28
CA PRO A 45 -5.06 -14.31 33.48
C PRO A 45 -6.20 -14.90 32.65
N GLU A 46 -6.07 -16.17 32.23
CA GLU A 46 -7.15 -16.86 31.53
C GLU A 46 -8.40 -16.94 32.40
N SER A 47 -9.55 -16.60 31.83
CA SER A 47 -10.82 -16.65 32.56
C SER A 47 -11.18 -18.12 32.84
N PRO A 48 -11.50 -18.51 34.09
CA PRO A 48 -11.64 -19.92 34.49
C PRO A 48 -12.79 -20.68 33.82
N THR A 49 -13.66 -19.99 33.08
CA THR A 49 -14.77 -20.57 32.29
C THR A 49 -14.40 -20.85 30.83
N SER A 50 -13.17 -20.52 30.40
CA SER A 50 -12.65 -20.87 29.07
C SER A 50 -12.28 -22.36 29.06
N LYS A 51 -12.78 -23.13 28.08
CA LYS A 51 -12.15 -24.43 27.77
C LYS A 51 -10.68 -24.15 27.41
N LYS A 52 -9.71 -24.74 28.11
CA LYS A 52 -8.28 -24.63 27.79
C LYS A 52 -8.08 -24.95 26.31
N GLN A 53 -7.78 -23.92 25.51
CA GLN A 53 -7.52 -24.07 24.09
C GLN A 53 -6.03 -24.32 23.93
N THR A 54 -5.64 -25.51 23.51
CA THR A 54 -4.23 -25.83 23.22
C THR A 54 -3.70 -24.86 22.18
N LEU A 55 -2.80 -23.97 22.60
CA LEU A 55 -2.20 -22.94 21.74
C LEU A 55 -1.31 -23.60 20.69
N LYS A 56 -1.42 -23.14 19.44
CA LYS A 56 -0.54 -23.62 18.37
C LYS A 56 0.90 -23.14 18.54
N THR A 57 1.84 -24.04 18.29
CA THR A 57 3.28 -23.81 18.41
C THR A 57 3.87 -23.18 17.16
N PHE A 58 5.05 -22.58 17.25
CA PHE A 58 5.76 -22.06 16.08
C PHE A 58 6.06 -23.17 15.04
N LYS A 59 6.45 -24.37 15.50
CA LYS A 59 6.78 -25.51 14.61
C LYS A 59 5.59 -25.88 13.71
N GLU A 60 4.38 -25.96 14.26
CA GLU A 60 3.17 -26.24 13.49
C GLU A 60 2.87 -25.13 12.46
N ILE A 61 3.01 -23.86 12.85
CA ILE A 61 2.72 -22.74 11.95
C ILE A 61 3.77 -22.63 10.85
N ASN A 62 5.06 -22.82 11.18
CA ASN A 62 6.13 -22.80 10.20
C ASN A 62 5.98 -23.93 9.18
N ALA A 63 5.62 -25.15 9.61
CA ALA A 63 5.31 -26.25 8.68
C ALA A 63 4.20 -25.88 7.68
N LEU A 64 3.16 -25.16 8.12
CA LEU A 64 2.09 -24.66 7.25
C LEU A 64 2.56 -23.52 6.33
N LEU A 65 3.48 -22.65 6.78
CA LEU A 65 4.08 -21.60 5.95
C LEU A 65 4.96 -22.20 4.84
N GLN A 66 5.82 -23.16 5.16
CA GLN A 66 6.66 -23.87 4.18
C GLN A 66 5.83 -24.66 3.16
N ALA A 67 4.65 -25.16 3.55
CA ALA A 67 3.71 -25.83 2.67
C ALA A 67 2.78 -24.89 1.87
N ASP A 68 3.00 -23.57 1.90
CA ASP A 68 2.14 -22.50 1.33
C ASP A 68 0.65 -22.60 1.74
N LYS A 69 0.37 -23.19 2.90
CA LYS A 69 -0.99 -23.34 3.47
C LYS A 69 -1.47 -22.06 4.15
N LEU A 70 -1.31 -20.92 3.47
CA LEU A 70 -1.56 -19.58 4.02
C LEU A 70 -2.99 -19.39 4.55
N ARG A 71 -3.97 -20.14 4.00
CA ARG A 71 -5.36 -20.11 4.51
C ARG A 71 -5.48 -20.70 5.91
N GLU A 72 -4.74 -21.76 6.22
CA GLU A 72 -4.75 -22.43 7.53
C GLU A 72 -4.04 -21.54 8.56
N VAL A 73 -2.85 -21.03 8.23
CA VAL A 73 -2.09 -20.04 9.03
C VAL A 73 -2.97 -18.84 9.40
N LYS A 74 -3.65 -18.24 8.42
CA LYS A 74 -4.58 -17.13 8.65
C LYS A 74 -5.70 -17.46 9.65
N LEU A 75 -6.26 -18.67 9.63
CA LEU A 75 -7.31 -19.06 10.58
C LEU A 75 -6.72 -19.21 11.99
N ILE A 76 -5.56 -19.87 12.10
CA ILE A 76 -4.81 -20.03 13.36
C ILE A 76 -4.54 -18.66 14.00
N LEU A 77 -3.98 -17.69 13.27
CA LEU A 77 -3.62 -16.36 13.79
C LEU A 77 -4.82 -15.57 14.33
N ARG A 78 -6.00 -15.75 13.74
CA ARG A 78 -7.25 -15.07 14.13
C ARG A 78 -7.89 -15.66 15.37
N GLU A 79 -7.67 -16.96 15.63
CA GLU A 79 -8.34 -17.71 16.69
C GLU A 79 -7.45 -18.00 17.89
N ASN A 80 -6.16 -18.27 17.69
CA ASN A 80 -5.20 -18.56 18.77
C ASN A 80 -4.82 -17.25 19.47
N ALA A 81 -5.13 -17.16 20.76
CA ALA A 81 -4.91 -15.97 21.57
C ALA A 81 -3.67 -16.13 22.45
N TRP A 82 -2.47 -16.19 21.84
CA TRP A 82 -1.22 -16.27 22.61
C TRP A 82 -1.09 -15.07 23.56
N PRO A 83 -0.84 -15.32 24.87
CA PRO A 83 -0.53 -14.28 25.87
C PRO A 83 0.63 -13.36 25.45
N LEU A 84 0.79 -12.23 26.13
CA LEU A 84 1.86 -11.27 25.83
C LEU A 84 3.25 -11.85 26.15
N ASN A 85 3.38 -12.56 27.28
CA ASN A 85 4.58 -13.32 27.67
C ASN A 85 4.74 -14.66 26.92
N ASN A 86 4.05 -14.87 25.80
CA ASN A 86 4.32 -16.04 24.96
C ASN A 86 5.41 -15.72 23.95
N GLY A 87 6.61 -16.29 24.14
CA GLY A 87 7.79 -16.09 23.31
C GLY A 87 7.67 -16.55 21.84
N ILE A 88 6.51 -17.05 21.40
CA ILE A 88 6.26 -17.42 20.00
C ILE A 88 6.51 -16.25 19.02
N ARG A 89 6.25 -15.00 19.43
CA ARG A 89 6.30 -13.83 18.53
C ARG A 89 7.70 -13.56 17.99
N THR A 90 8.73 -13.82 18.78
CA THR A 90 10.15 -13.70 18.41
C THR A 90 10.52 -14.52 17.18
N GLN A 91 9.86 -15.66 16.95
CA GLN A 91 10.04 -16.49 15.76
C GLN A 91 8.92 -16.29 14.73
N LEU A 92 7.68 -16.13 15.20
CA LEU A 92 6.49 -16.03 14.36
C LEU A 92 6.45 -14.74 13.55
N TRP A 93 6.71 -13.58 14.14
CA TRP A 93 6.59 -12.30 13.42
C TRP A 93 7.59 -12.20 12.26
N PRO A 94 8.90 -12.48 12.43
CA PRO A 94 9.83 -12.54 11.30
C PRO A 94 9.40 -13.53 10.21
N ALA A 95 8.95 -14.74 10.57
CA ALA A 95 8.47 -15.74 9.61
C ALA A 95 7.17 -15.34 8.88
N LEU A 96 6.29 -14.57 9.53
CA LEU A 96 5.11 -14.02 8.88
C LEU A 96 5.45 -12.89 7.91
N ILE A 97 6.52 -12.14 8.17
CA ILE A 97 6.93 -11.00 7.34
C ILE A 97 7.76 -11.46 6.14
N SER A 98 8.67 -12.43 6.32
CA SER A 98 9.57 -12.92 5.27
C SER A 98 8.83 -13.46 4.05
N GLN A 99 7.64 -14.03 4.22
CA GLN A 99 6.78 -14.53 3.12
C GLN A 99 6.38 -13.45 2.09
N HIS A 100 6.51 -12.17 2.41
CA HIS A 100 6.19 -11.06 1.50
C HIS A 100 7.42 -10.43 0.85
N SER A 101 8.62 -10.80 1.27
CA SER A 101 9.88 -10.44 0.60
C SER A 101 10.09 -11.32 -0.64
N LYS A 102 10.57 -10.73 -1.74
CA LYS A 102 10.97 -11.47 -2.95
C LYS A 102 12.48 -11.37 -3.13
N GLY A 103 13.20 -12.45 -2.88
CA GLY A 103 14.52 -12.70 -3.47
C GLY A 103 15.70 -11.93 -2.90
N ASN A 104 15.52 -10.96 -1.99
CA ASN A 104 16.63 -10.41 -1.23
C ASN A 104 17.02 -11.41 -0.14
N ASN A 105 18.08 -12.17 -0.38
CA ASN A 105 18.96 -12.58 0.72
C ASN A 105 19.38 -11.29 1.42
N THR A 106 18.91 -11.07 2.64
CA THR A 106 19.50 -10.06 3.52
C THR A 106 20.96 -10.47 3.71
N MET A 107 21.90 -9.70 3.17
CA MET A 107 23.30 -9.89 3.52
C MET A 107 23.44 -9.52 5.00
N ASP A 108 23.84 -10.49 5.81
CA ASP A 108 24.14 -10.28 7.23
C ASP A 108 25.13 -9.12 7.36
N GLY A 109 24.87 -8.16 8.26
CA GLY A 109 25.69 -6.97 8.40
C GLY A 109 25.31 -5.77 7.53
N TYR A 110 24.50 -5.92 6.47
CA TYR A 110 24.09 -4.79 5.60
C TYR A 110 23.45 -3.63 6.39
N TYR A 111 22.69 -3.95 7.43
CA TYR A 111 22.14 -2.94 8.34
C TYR A 111 23.23 -2.14 9.07
N TRP A 112 24.24 -2.84 9.60
CA TRP A 112 25.35 -2.23 10.34
C TRP A 112 26.30 -1.44 9.45
N ASP A 113 26.46 -1.84 8.19
CA ASP A 113 27.18 -1.06 7.17
C ASP A 113 26.49 0.28 6.93
N MET A 114 25.16 0.30 6.75
CA MET A 114 24.40 1.55 6.62
C MET A 114 24.40 2.40 7.88
N VAL A 115 24.29 1.79 9.07
CA VAL A 115 24.44 2.50 10.36
C VAL A 115 25.80 3.21 10.42
N SER A 116 26.87 2.50 10.05
CA SER A 116 28.23 3.05 10.01
C SER A 116 28.38 4.16 8.96
N GLN A 117 27.76 4.01 7.79
CA GLN A 117 27.77 5.02 6.72
C GLN A 117 27.02 6.31 7.11
N ILE A 118 25.91 6.20 7.84
CA ILE A 118 25.03 7.33 8.18
C ILE A 118 25.47 8.03 9.47
N LEU A 119 25.90 7.28 10.48
CA LEU A 119 26.22 7.79 11.82
C LEU A 119 27.72 7.79 12.15
N GLY A 120 28.57 7.17 11.33
CA GLY A 120 30.01 7.04 11.56
C GLY A 120 30.40 6.02 12.63
N THR A 121 29.44 5.42 13.34
CA THR A 121 29.65 4.43 14.41
C THR A 121 28.46 3.49 14.55
N THR A 122 28.70 2.27 15.03
CA THR A 122 27.67 1.30 15.44
C THR A 122 27.22 1.49 16.88
N GLU A 123 27.93 2.30 17.67
CA GLU A 123 27.50 2.69 19.02
C GLU A 123 26.21 3.52 18.95
N LEU A 124 25.35 3.36 19.96
CA LEU A 124 24.09 4.08 20.03
C LEU A 124 24.36 5.47 20.64
N PRO A 125 24.05 6.58 19.93
CA PRO A 125 24.42 7.91 20.40
C PRO A 125 23.66 8.29 21.68
N GLU A 126 24.33 9.02 22.58
CA GLU A 126 23.71 9.53 23.82
C GLU A 126 22.68 10.65 23.55
N GLN A 127 22.89 11.38 22.45
CA GLN A 127 22.01 12.42 21.95
C GLN A 127 20.92 11.83 21.05
N SER A 128 19.74 12.45 21.03
CA SER A 128 18.61 12.04 20.20
C SER A 128 18.94 12.15 18.71
N ILE A 129 18.70 11.08 17.96
CA ILE A 129 18.85 11.07 16.50
C ILE A 129 17.74 11.92 15.88
N MET A 130 18.08 12.78 14.92
CA MET A 130 17.12 13.59 14.19
C MET A 130 16.29 12.71 13.24
N LEU A 131 15.00 12.58 13.54
CA LEU A 131 14.09 11.75 12.74
C LEU A 131 13.83 12.34 11.33
N PRO A 132 13.69 11.48 10.30
CA PRO A 132 13.33 11.91 8.94
C PRO A 132 11.99 12.66 8.86
N PRO A 133 11.81 13.59 7.89
CA PRO A 133 10.63 14.45 7.79
C PRO A 133 9.33 13.73 7.40
N PHE A 134 9.40 12.46 6.98
CA PHE A 134 8.20 11.64 6.75
C PHE A 134 7.55 11.13 8.05
N VAL A 135 8.24 11.22 9.18
CA VAL A 135 7.73 10.80 10.49
C VAL A 135 6.89 11.93 11.09
N ASP A 136 5.75 11.57 11.69
CA ASP A 136 4.97 12.52 12.47
C ASP A 136 5.53 12.61 13.90
N SER A 137 6.15 13.76 14.20
CA SER A 137 6.74 14.06 15.51
C SER A 137 5.73 14.01 16.66
N THR A 138 4.43 14.17 16.39
CA THR A 138 3.36 14.07 17.40
C THR A 138 2.93 12.61 17.68
N HIS A 139 3.30 11.68 16.80
CA HIS A 139 2.92 10.27 16.85
C HIS A 139 4.13 9.31 16.84
N CYS A 140 5.24 9.72 17.44
CA CYS A 140 6.39 8.85 17.71
C CYS A 140 6.10 7.90 18.91
N LEU A 141 5.12 7.01 18.73
CA LEU A 141 4.59 6.13 19.78
C LEU A 141 5.62 5.06 20.19
N SER A 142 6.18 5.19 21.39
CA SER A 142 7.16 4.24 21.94
C SER A 142 6.56 3.03 22.65
N TYR A 143 5.29 3.09 23.03
CA TYR A 143 4.64 2.10 23.91
C TYR A 143 5.50 1.83 25.15
N ASN A 144 5.86 0.56 25.38
CA ASN A 144 6.65 0.08 26.49
C ASN A 144 8.17 0.06 26.18
N LEU A 145 8.68 0.78 25.18
CA LEU A 145 10.13 0.87 24.96
C LEU A 145 10.82 1.78 25.99
N THR A 146 11.94 1.28 26.53
CA THR A 146 12.88 2.04 27.38
C THR A 146 13.48 3.25 26.63
N ARG A 147 14.25 4.11 27.31
CA ARG A 147 15.04 5.18 26.63
C ARG A 147 15.94 4.60 25.54
N LYS A 148 16.62 3.48 25.82
CA LYS A 148 17.47 2.77 24.85
C LYS A 148 16.66 2.25 23.66
N GLY A 149 15.49 1.64 23.92
CA GLY A 149 14.59 1.15 22.88
C GLY A 149 14.04 2.24 21.96
N ARG A 150 13.78 3.45 22.50
CA ARG A 150 13.43 4.62 21.69
C ARG A 150 14.56 5.04 20.77
N SER A 151 15.78 5.19 21.29
CA SER A 151 16.95 5.52 20.46
C SER A 151 17.26 4.45 19.39
N VAL A 152 17.00 3.17 19.67
CA VAL A 152 17.05 2.09 18.67
C VAL A 152 15.98 2.28 17.58
N ALA A 153 14.73 2.62 17.95
CA ALA A 153 13.68 2.94 16.99
C ALA A 153 14.05 4.16 16.13
N ASP A 154 14.58 5.23 16.74
CA ASP A 154 15.05 6.42 16.03
C ASP A 154 16.13 6.07 14.99
N ARG A 155 17.08 5.19 15.36
CA ARG A 155 18.15 4.72 14.48
C ARG A 155 17.59 3.90 13.31
N ILE A 156 16.75 2.90 13.56
CA ILE A 156 16.12 2.08 12.52
C ILE A 156 15.34 2.96 11.52
N VAL A 157 14.53 3.90 12.01
CA VAL A 157 13.72 4.76 11.15
C VAL A 157 14.58 5.74 10.33
N SER A 158 15.68 6.22 10.90
CA SER A 158 16.64 7.08 10.19
C SER A 158 17.39 6.32 9.09
N VAL A 159 17.84 5.09 9.37
CA VAL A 159 18.48 4.20 8.38
C VAL A 159 17.51 3.84 7.25
N LEU A 160 16.26 3.50 7.57
CA LEU A 160 15.20 3.28 6.58
C LEU A 160 14.95 4.51 5.71
N GLY A 161 14.98 5.71 6.29
CA GLY A 161 14.79 6.95 5.55
C GLY A 161 15.89 7.25 4.54
N TYR A 162 17.12 6.81 4.83
CA TYR A 162 18.23 6.86 3.87
C TYR A 162 18.13 5.76 2.81
N ALA A 163 17.80 4.53 3.21
CA ALA A 163 17.72 3.36 2.34
C ALA A 163 16.48 3.33 1.42
N CYS A 164 15.43 4.09 1.75
CA CYS A 164 14.15 4.12 1.03
C CYS A 164 13.68 5.57 0.79
N PRO A 165 14.30 6.30 -0.16
CA PRO A 165 14.00 7.72 -0.43
C PRO A 165 12.57 7.97 -0.94
N ASP A 166 11.87 6.93 -1.43
CA ASP A 166 10.46 7.01 -1.83
C ASP A 166 9.50 7.29 -0.66
N ILE A 167 9.94 7.09 0.58
CA ILE A 167 9.16 7.37 1.80
C ILE A 167 9.14 8.88 2.04
N THR A 168 8.07 9.53 1.56
CA THR A 168 7.85 10.98 1.68
C THR A 168 6.90 11.37 2.81
N TYR A 169 6.03 10.46 3.25
CA TYR A 169 5.13 10.66 4.40
C TYR A 169 4.62 9.31 4.93
N SER A 170 5.03 8.94 6.14
CA SER A 170 4.73 7.64 6.74
C SER A 170 4.57 7.72 8.27
N PRO A 171 3.49 8.34 8.77
CA PRO A 171 3.29 8.53 10.20
C PRO A 171 3.17 7.21 10.99
N SER A 172 2.72 6.12 10.36
CA SER A 172 2.57 4.81 11.01
C SER A 172 3.87 3.99 11.09
N LEU A 173 4.94 4.39 10.37
CA LEU A 173 6.18 3.61 10.29
C LEU A 173 6.91 3.55 11.64
N TYR A 174 7.03 4.69 12.34
CA TYR A 174 7.66 4.72 13.66
C TYR A 174 6.88 3.88 14.70
N PRO A 175 5.56 4.05 14.89
CA PRO A 175 4.75 3.15 15.73
C PRO A 175 4.89 1.66 15.39
N ILE A 176 4.89 1.28 14.11
CA ILE A 176 5.04 -0.12 13.71
C ILE A 176 6.45 -0.64 14.03
N THR A 177 7.49 0.16 13.82
CA THR A 177 8.88 -0.14 14.21
C THR A 177 8.98 -0.36 15.72
N ALA A 178 8.39 0.55 16.50
CA ALA A 178 8.36 0.45 17.95
C ALA A 178 7.63 -0.82 18.42
N LEU A 179 6.47 -1.17 17.82
CA LEU A 179 5.76 -2.43 18.12
C LEU A 179 6.60 -3.68 17.83
N LEU A 180 7.28 -3.73 16.68
CA LEU A 180 8.13 -4.87 16.30
C LEU A 180 9.28 -5.06 17.30
N LEU A 181 9.94 -3.97 17.72
CA LEU A 181 11.01 -4.00 18.72
C LEU A 181 10.61 -4.62 20.07
N HIS A 182 9.32 -4.74 20.40
CA HIS A 182 8.90 -5.45 21.62
C HIS A 182 9.17 -6.96 21.55
N PHE A 183 9.39 -7.53 20.37
CA PHE A 183 9.51 -8.97 20.17
C PHE A 183 10.72 -9.38 19.32
N MET A 184 11.60 -8.47 18.93
CA MET A 184 12.80 -8.80 18.14
C MET A 184 13.95 -7.80 18.35
N PRO A 185 15.21 -8.19 18.12
CA PRO A 185 16.36 -7.29 18.13
C PRO A 185 16.34 -6.27 16.98
N GLU A 186 17.21 -5.27 17.10
CA GLU A 186 17.32 -4.10 16.21
C GLU A 186 17.44 -4.45 14.71
N GLU A 187 18.45 -5.23 14.33
CA GLU A 187 18.70 -5.61 12.92
C GLU A 187 17.54 -6.43 12.32
N GLN A 188 17.00 -7.39 13.08
CA GLN A 188 15.84 -8.16 12.66
C GLN A 188 14.59 -7.26 12.50
N CYS A 189 14.42 -6.27 13.38
CA CYS A 189 13.36 -5.27 13.25
C CYS A 189 13.54 -4.43 11.98
N TYR A 190 14.76 -3.96 11.69
CA TYR A 190 15.06 -3.22 10.46
C TYR A 190 14.66 -4.03 9.21
N HIS A 191 15.12 -5.27 9.09
CA HIS A 191 14.78 -6.12 7.94
C HIS A 191 13.27 -6.44 7.85
N CYS A 192 12.60 -6.58 8.99
CA CYS A 192 11.15 -6.74 9.05
C CYS A 192 10.42 -5.50 8.52
N VAL A 193 10.77 -4.29 9.00
CA VAL A 193 10.15 -3.04 8.51
C VAL A 193 10.47 -2.80 7.04
N GLN A 194 11.72 -3.01 6.61
CA GLN A 194 12.12 -2.92 5.20
C GLN A 194 11.26 -3.84 4.31
N SER A 195 11.01 -5.08 4.75
CA SER A 195 10.16 -6.05 4.02
C SER A 195 8.69 -5.62 3.98
N LEU A 196 8.17 -5.00 5.05
CA LEU A 196 6.80 -4.45 5.09
C LEU A 196 6.62 -3.22 4.19
N VAL A 197 7.67 -2.38 4.08
CA VAL A 197 7.75 -1.23 3.16
C VAL A 197 7.85 -1.70 1.70
N ALA A 198 8.74 -2.64 1.39
CA ALA A 198 9.00 -3.11 0.03
C ALA A 198 7.92 -4.08 -0.55
N SER A 199 6.92 -4.46 0.24
CA SER A 199 5.95 -5.49 -0.17
C SER A 199 5.05 -5.04 -1.33
N LYS A 200 5.26 -5.63 -2.52
CA LYS A 200 4.43 -5.39 -3.71
C LYS A 200 3.11 -6.19 -3.75
N LYS A 201 2.97 -7.27 -2.95
CA LYS A 201 1.80 -8.18 -2.96
C LYS A 201 0.67 -7.71 -2.03
N LYS A 202 1.02 -7.04 -0.92
CA LYS A 202 0.08 -6.52 0.08
C LYS A 202 0.64 -5.21 0.62
N MET A 203 -0.20 -4.18 0.71
CA MET A 203 0.18 -2.96 1.42
C MET A 203 0.13 -3.17 2.93
N PHE A 204 1.20 -2.76 3.62
CA PHE A 204 1.29 -2.73 5.08
C PHE A 204 1.45 -1.30 5.59
N ILE A 205 2.45 -0.59 5.10
CA ILE A 205 2.83 0.77 5.51
C ILE A 205 2.63 1.71 4.31
N THR A 206 1.91 2.84 4.52
CA THR A 206 1.75 3.90 3.51
C THR A 206 2.99 4.79 3.50
N GLN A 207 3.49 5.14 2.32
CA GLN A 207 4.79 5.84 2.16
C GLN A 207 4.66 7.28 1.62
N THR A 208 3.45 7.69 1.22
CA THR A 208 3.18 9.03 0.68
C THR A 208 1.90 9.60 1.27
N LYS A 209 1.78 10.94 1.23
CA LYS A 209 0.59 11.66 1.73
C LYS A 209 -0.67 11.30 0.94
N LEU A 210 -0.53 11.05 -0.36
CA LEU A 210 -1.63 10.54 -1.20
C LEU A 210 -2.09 9.16 -0.72
N LEU A 211 -1.17 8.21 -0.51
CA LEU A 211 -1.55 6.87 -0.03
C LEU A 211 -2.23 6.95 1.34
N TYR A 212 -1.71 7.78 2.26
CA TYR A 212 -2.37 8.05 3.54
C TYR A 212 -3.81 8.56 3.33
N GLU A 213 -4.02 9.53 2.44
CA GLU A 213 -5.35 10.08 2.13
C GLU A 213 -6.31 9.03 1.56
N VAL A 214 -5.84 8.22 0.61
CA VAL A 214 -6.63 7.13 0.01
C VAL A 214 -7.03 6.11 1.09
N THR A 215 -6.15 5.76 2.03
CA THR A 215 -6.49 4.77 3.07
C THR A 215 -7.62 5.24 3.99
N TRP A 216 -7.60 6.49 4.47
CA TRP A 216 -8.66 6.96 5.37
C TRP A 216 -9.99 7.14 4.65
N LYS A 217 -9.98 7.65 3.41
CA LYS A 217 -11.20 7.70 2.56
C LYS A 217 -11.71 6.30 2.21
N THR A 218 -10.82 5.32 2.04
CA THR A 218 -11.21 3.90 1.86
C THR A 218 -11.95 3.41 3.10
N VAL A 219 -11.43 3.68 4.30
CA VAL A 219 -12.07 3.31 5.59
C VAL A 219 -13.42 4.00 5.76
N GLU A 220 -13.53 5.28 5.44
CA GLU A 220 -14.81 6.00 5.43
C GLU A 220 -15.84 5.33 4.52
N GLN A 221 -15.49 5.06 3.25
CA GLN A 221 -16.40 4.49 2.27
C GLN A 221 -16.86 3.07 2.62
N ILE A 222 -15.94 2.19 3.05
CA ILE A 222 -16.31 0.83 3.46
C ILE A 222 -17.11 0.82 4.76
N THR A 223 -16.86 1.75 5.70
CA THR A 223 -17.66 1.88 6.92
C THR A 223 -19.09 2.31 6.60
N LYS A 224 -19.27 3.34 5.76
CA LYS A 224 -20.60 3.78 5.28
C LYS A 224 -21.38 2.67 4.59
N LYS A 225 -20.71 1.75 3.87
CA LYS A 225 -21.35 0.63 3.17
C LYS A 225 -21.62 -0.59 4.06
N HIS A 226 -20.62 -1.08 4.79
CA HIS A 226 -20.68 -2.36 5.52
C HIS A 226 -21.13 -2.21 6.98
N VAL A 227 -21.07 -1.01 7.55
CA VAL A 227 -21.42 -0.71 8.94
C VAL A 227 -22.35 0.51 9.01
N LYS A 228 -23.30 0.59 8.06
CA LYS A 228 -24.14 1.77 7.77
C LYS A 228 -24.75 2.42 9.02
N SER A 229 -25.34 1.66 9.94
CA SER A 229 -25.98 2.20 11.15
C SER A 229 -25.00 2.95 12.06
N ALA A 230 -23.76 2.44 12.19
CA ALA A 230 -22.73 3.06 13.00
C ALA A 230 -22.14 4.31 12.31
N ALA A 231 -21.94 4.26 10.99
CA ALA A 231 -21.55 5.43 10.19
C ALA A 231 -22.60 6.56 10.27
N VAL A 232 -23.89 6.21 10.20
CA VAL A 232 -25.00 7.16 10.35
C VAL A 232 -25.08 7.71 11.77
N HIS A 233 -24.85 6.90 12.80
CA HIS A 233 -24.79 7.39 14.18
C HIS A 233 -23.65 8.41 14.34
N LEU A 234 -22.45 8.10 13.85
CA LEU A 234 -21.30 9.02 13.90
C LEU A 234 -21.62 10.36 13.20
N ALA A 235 -22.22 10.30 12.01
CA ALA A 235 -22.64 11.48 11.25
C ALA A 235 -23.81 12.28 11.87
N ARG A 236 -24.57 11.72 12.82
CA ARG A 236 -25.63 12.47 13.54
C ARG A 236 -25.08 13.39 14.63
N HIS A 237 -23.91 13.08 15.18
CA HIS A 237 -23.30 13.82 16.29
C HIS A 237 -22.13 14.73 15.85
N CYS A 238 -21.94 14.93 14.54
CA CYS A 238 -20.94 15.86 14.00
C CYS A 238 -21.34 16.41 12.63
N SER A 239 -20.77 17.56 12.23
CA SER A 239 -20.93 18.09 10.87
C SER A 239 -20.19 17.23 9.84
N VAL A 240 -20.55 17.31 8.55
CA VAL A 240 -19.89 16.56 7.47
C VAL A 240 -18.36 16.79 7.45
N SER A 241 -17.92 18.04 7.59
CA SER A 241 -16.50 18.40 7.64
C SER A 241 -15.77 17.94 8.92
N ARG A 242 -16.51 17.63 9.99
CA ARG A 242 -15.96 17.01 11.21
C ARG A 242 -15.95 15.48 11.09
N ALA A 243 -16.93 14.88 10.42
CA ALA A 243 -16.94 13.44 10.12
C ALA A 243 -15.71 13.03 9.29
N GLU A 244 -15.32 13.79 8.27
CA GLU A 244 -14.09 13.52 7.50
C GLU A 244 -12.84 13.56 8.40
N ARG A 245 -12.69 14.59 9.26
CA ARG A 245 -11.56 14.69 10.20
C ARG A 245 -11.49 13.51 11.16
N ILE A 246 -12.62 13.02 11.66
CA ILE A 246 -12.66 11.81 12.49
C ILE A 246 -12.01 10.64 11.73
N TYR A 247 -12.38 10.40 10.46
CA TYR A 247 -11.75 9.36 9.66
C TYR A 247 -10.27 9.61 9.34
N MET A 248 -9.79 10.86 9.25
CA MET A 248 -8.35 11.13 9.06
C MET A 248 -7.47 10.52 10.16
N ASP A 249 -8.02 10.38 11.38
CA ASP A 249 -7.35 9.79 12.55
C ASP A 249 -7.60 8.27 12.71
N TRP A 250 -8.20 7.61 11.71
CA TRP A 250 -8.62 6.20 11.80
C TRP A 250 -7.54 5.22 12.27
N ILE A 251 -6.28 5.50 11.89
CA ILE A 251 -5.14 4.67 12.21
C ILE A 251 -4.73 4.83 13.68
N TRP A 252 -4.96 6.00 14.28
CA TRP A 252 -4.66 6.30 15.67
C TRP A 252 -5.62 5.63 16.65
N TRP A 253 -6.88 5.40 16.24
CA TRP A 253 -7.79 4.52 16.97
C TRP A 253 -7.18 3.13 17.23
N ILE A 254 -6.31 2.66 16.32
CA ILE A 254 -5.65 1.36 16.39
C ILE A 254 -4.29 1.48 17.07
N LEU A 255 -3.40 2.32 16.53
CA LEU A 255 -1.98 2.38 16.94
C LEU A 255 -1.77 3.16 18.24
N GLN A 256 -2.57 4.18 18.54
CA GLN A 256 -2.38 5.03 19.72
C GLN A 256 -3.37 4.71 20.85
N LEU A 257 -4.59 4.31 20.50
CA LEU A 257 -5.71 4.29 21.45
C LEU A 257 -6.11 2.90 21.93
N LEU A 258 -5.88 1.81 21.18
CA LEU A 258 -6.17 0.45 21.69
C LEU A 258 -5.19 0.06 22.81
N PRO A 259 -5.63 -0.70 23.83
CA PRO A 259 -4.72 -1.32 24.79
C PRO A 259 -3.70 -2.23 24.10
N PHE A 260 -2.48 -2.27 24.64
CA PHE A 260 -1.35 -2.98 24.03
C PHE A 260 -1.65 -4.46 23.69
N GLN A 261 -2.35 -5.18 24.57
CA GLN A 261 -2.82 -6.55 24.33
C GLN A 261 -3.74 -6.70 23.10
N HIS A 262 -4.61 -5.73 22.82
CA HIS A 262 -5.46 -5.72 21.64
C HIS A 262 -4.66 -5.43 20.39
N LEU A 263 -3.75 -4.46 20.47
CA LEU A 263 -2.86 -4.05 19.38
C LEU A 263 -1.94 -5.19 18.96
N VAL A 264 -1.29 -5.88 19.89
CA VAL A 264 -0.44 -7.06 19.59
C VAL A 264 -1.24 -8.18 18.92
N ARG A 265 -2.46 -8.48 19.38
CA ARG A 265 -3.35 -9.47 18.73
C ARG A 265 -3.83 -9.03 17.34
N VAL A 266 -3.98 -7.73 17.09
CA VAL A 266 -4.21 -7.18 15.75
C VAL A 266 -2.96 -7.33 14.88
N MET A 267 -1.76 -7.10 15.42
CA MET A 267 -0.48 -7.25 14.70
C MET A 267 -0.22 -8.69 14.26
N ASP A 268 -0.49 -9.69 15.10
CA ASP A 268 -0.42 -11.12 14.75
C ASP A 268 -1.19 -11.44 13.44
N CYS A 269 -2.32 -10.76 13.20
CA CYS A 269 -3.09 -10.90 11.96
C CYS A 269 -2.58 -9.99 10.84
N PHE A 270 -2.24 -8.73 11.15
CA PHE A 270 -1.81 -7.71 10.20
C PHE A 270 -0.54 -8.13 9.46
N LEU A 271 0.47 -8.67 10.16
CA LEU A 271 1.74 -9.10 9.56
C LEU A 271 1.57 -10.23 8.52
N HIS A 272 0.49 -11.01 8.63
CA HIS A 272 0.14 -12.00 7.61
C HIS A 272 -0.79 -11.45 6.51
N GLU A 273 -1.81 -10.67 6.85
CA GLU A 273 -2.90 -10.28 5.93
C GLU A 273 -2.80 -8.87 5.33
N GLY A 274 -1.93 -8.00 5.82
CA GLY A 274 -1.76 -6.60 5.40
C GLY A 274 -2.79 -5.63 5.99
N ILE A 275 -2.76 -4.38 5.52
CA ILE A 275 -3.58 -3.24 5.99
C ILE A 275 -5.10 -3.51 6.02
N LYS A 276 -5.56 -4.50 5.25
CA LYS A 276 -6.94 -5.01 5.29
C LYS A 276 -7.39 -5.44 6.69
N VAL A 277 -6.46 -5.85 7.56
CA VAL A 277 -6.76 -6.10 8.98
C VAL A 277 -7.10 -4.80 9.69
N PHE A 278 -6.28 -3.75 9.54
CA PHE A 278 -6.58 -2.43 10.13
C PHE A 278 -7.92 -1.87 9.63
N TYR A 279 -8.26 -2.02 8.34
CA TYR A 279 -9.59 -1.64 7.84
C TYR A 279 -10.74 -2.35 8.57
N ARG A 280 -10.61 -3.66 8.81
CA ARG A 280 -11.59 -4.44 9.58
C ARG A 280 -11.67 -4.02 11.04
N VAL A 281 -10.53 -3.70 11.64
CA VAL A 281 -10.40 -3.26 13.03
C VAL A 281 -11.03 -1.87 13.22
N ALA A 282 -10.77 -0.92 12.33
CA ALA A 282 -11.40 0.41 12.36
C ALA A 282 -12.93 0.33 12.24
N MET A 283 -13.45 -0.47 11.30
CA MET A 283 -14.88 -0.76 11.22
C MET A 283 -15.44 -1.45 12.47
N ALA A 284 -14.67 -2.33 13.12
CA ALA A 284 -15.07 -2.99 14.36
C ALA A 284 -15.12 -2.01 15.54
N ILE A 285 -14.17 -1.08 15.64
CA ILE A 285 -14.16 0.01 16.62
C ILE A 285 -15.42 0.84 16.47
N ILE A 286 -15.73 1.34 15.28
CA ILE A 286 -16.95 2.13 15.02
C ILE A 286 -18.23 1.32 15.30
N LEU A 287 -18.28 0.04 14.92
CA LEU A 287 -19.41 -0.85 15.20
C LEU A 287 -19.63 -1.10 16.69
N LEU A 288 -18.56 -1.29 17.45
CA LEU A 288 -18.62 -1.51 18.90
C LEU A 288 -18.97 -0.21 19.62
N PHE A 289 -18.36 0.90 19.25
CA PHE A 289 -18.70 2.23 19.77
C PHE A 289 -20.20 2.49 19.60
N TYR A 290 -20.75 2.35 18.37
CA TYR A 290 -22.19 2.46 18.12
C TYR A 290 -23.07 1.53 18.98
N LYS A 291 -22.67 0.26 19.17
CA LYS A 291 -23.43 -0.66 20.03
C LYS A 291 -23.46 -0.21 21.48
N HIS A 292 -22.37 0.35 21.98
CA HIS A 292 -22.27 0.85 23.35
C HIS A 292 -22.85 2.26 23.51
N SER A 293 -22.83 3.12 22.49
CA SER A 293 -23.31 4.51 22.55
C SER A 293 -24.77 4.69 22.14
N SER A 294 -25.33 3.86 21.26
CA SER A 294 -26.70 4.06 20.76
C SER A 294 -27.82 4.09 21.82
N PRO A 295 -27.74 3.39 22.98
CA PRO A 295 -28.73 3.55 24.05
C PRO A 295 -28.60 4.91 24.74
N GLN A 296 -29.71 5.63 24.91
CA GLN A 296 -29.72 6.96 25.54
C GLN A 296 -29.26 6.95 27.01
N THR A 297 -29.42 5.83 27.70
CA THR A 297 -28.95 5.61 29.08
C THR A 297 -27.46 5.25 29.19
N SER A 298 -26.74 5.19 28.06
CA SER A 298 -25.33 4.79 28.04
C SER A 298 -24.40 5.89 28.56
N GLU A 299 -23.39 5.48 29.34
CA GLU A 299 -22.24 6.32 29.68
C GLU A 299 -21.57 6.94 28.43
N TRP A 300 -21.57 6.23 27.30
CA TRP A 300 -20.97 6.67 26.05
C TRP A 300 -21.83 7.71 25.32
N MET A 301 -23.15 7.68 25.48
CA MET A 301 -24.04 8.75 25.00
C MET A 301 -23.90 10.02 25.85
N ALA A 302 -23.79 9.85 27.17
CA ALA A 302 -23.48 10.96 28.08
C ALA A 302 -22.11 11.59 27.75
N GLU A 303 -21.09 10.78 27.47
CA GLU A 303 -19.76 11.23 27.05
C GLU A 303 -19.80 12.00 25.71
N ILE A 304 -20.52 11.48 24.69
CA ILE A 304 -20.74 12.19 23.41
C ILE A 304 -21.39 13.55 23.64
N THR A 305 -22.40 13.62 24.52
CA THR A 305 -23.16 14.84 24.80
C THR A 305 -22.32 15.87 25.57
N LYS A 306 -21.45 15.41 26.48
CA LYS A 306 -20.61 16.26 27.34
C LYS A 306 -19.35 16.76 26.65
N ASN A 307 -18.62 15.87 25.98
CA ASN A 307 -17.26 16.11 25.49
C ASN A 307 -17.12 16.01 23.96
N GLY A 308 -18.21 15.69 23.25
CA GLY A 308 -18.22 15.49 21.81
C GLY A 308 -17.80 14.08 21.38
N ILE A 309 -18.17 13.71 20.14
CA ILE A 309 -17.97 12.35 19.64
C ILE A 309 -16.49 11.97 19.47
N ASP A 310 -15.62 12.91 19.13
CA ASP A 310 -14.18 12.65 18.92
C ASP A 310 -13.50 12.20 20.23
N ALA A 311 -13.81 12.90 21.34
CA ALA A 311 -13.30 12.58 22.67
C ALA A 311 -13.91 11.28 23.20
N ALA A 312 -15.23 11.09 23.03
CA ALA A 312 -15.92 9.87 23.43
C ALA A 312 -15.38 8.63 22.71
N LEU A 313 -15.15 8.71 21.40
CA LEU A 313 -14.54 7.63 20.61
C LEU A 313 -13.10 7.34 21.06
N SER A 314 -12.32 8.38 21.33
CA SER A 314 -10.94 8.26 21.80
C SER A 314 -10.85 7.57 23.17
N LYS A 315 -11.72 7.96 24.10
CA LYS A 315 -11.88 7.31 25.42
C LYS A 315 -12.36 5.86 25.29
N PHE A 316 -13.33 5.60 24.39
CA PHE A 316 -13.84 4.25 24.13
C PHE A 316 -12.77 3.30 23.62
N CYS A 317 -11.89 3.75 22.72
CA CYS A 317 -10.79 2.93 22.21
C CYS A 317 -9.82 2.53 23.34
N ARG A 318 -9.49 3.47 24.24
CA ARG A 318 -8.61 3.23 25.41
C ARG A 318 -9.25 2.31 26.45
N GLN A 319 -10.57 2.35 26.60
CA GLN A 319 -11.34 1.59 27.59
C GLN A 319 -12.22 0.51 26.93
N ILE A 320 -11.73 -0.08 25.83
CA ILE A 320 -12.55 -0.92 24.95
C ILE A 320 -13.17 -2.11 25.71
N PRO A 321 -14.51 -2.21 25.82
CA PRO A 321 -15.18 -3.09 26.79
C PRO A 321 -15.32 -4.56 26.32
N VAL A 322 -14.38 -5.03 25.50
CA VAL A 322 -14.36 -6.39 24.95
C VAL A 322 -12.95 -6.96 24.94
N THR A 323 -12.81 -8.26 25.19
CA THR A 323 -11.49 -8.95 25.14
C THR A 323 -10.91 -8.94 23.72
N PRO A 324 -9.57 -9.06 23.55
CA PRO A 324 -8.94 -9.12 22.23
C PRO A 324 -9.55 -10.18 21.30
N ALA A 325 -9.89 -11.36 21.83
CA ALA A 325 -10.55 -12.42 21.07
C ALA A 325 -11.96 -12.02 20.59
N LYS A 326 -12.77 -11.37 21.44
CA LYS A 326 -14.12 -10.89 21.05
C LYS A 326 -14.05 -9.72 20.06
N PHE A 327 -13.04 -8.88 20.19
CA PHE A 327 -12.73 -7.78 19.27
C PHE A 327 -12.38 -8.29 17.88
N LEU A 328 -11.41 -9.21 17.75
CA LEU A 328 -11.05 -9.81 16.46
C LEU A 328 -12.21 -10.60 15.83
N ARG A 329 -12.99 -11.37 16.61
CA ARG A 329 -14.22 -12.03 16.12
C ARG A 329 -15.21 -11.03 15.51
N THR A 330 -15.30 -9.82 16.06
CA THR A 330 -16.14 -8.73 15.52
C THR A 330 -15.55 -8.20 14.21
N ALA A 331 -14.26 -7.91 14.15
CA ALA A 331 -13.55 -7.41 12.96
C ALA A 331 -13.59 -8.40 11.77
N PHE A 332 -13.37 -9.69 12.02
CA PHE A 332 -13.40 -10.72 10.99
C PHE A 332 -14.83 -11.20 10.66
N GLY A 333 -15.79 -10.98 11.55
CA GLY A 333 -17.22 -11.22 11.30
C GLY A 333 -17.86 -10.30 10.24
N ILE A 334 -17.25 -9.16 9.92
CA ILE A 334 -17.75 -8.24 8.90
C ILE A 334 -17.66 -8.89 7.50
N ARG A 335 -18.82 -9.12 6.87
CA ARG A 335 -18.96 -9.81 5.58
C ARG A 335 -18.81 -8.84 4.39
N GLY A 336 -18.58 -9.39 3.20
CA GLY A 336 -18.51 -8.65 1.93
C GLY A 336 -17.17 -7.96 1.63
N LEU A 337 -16.19 -8.02 2.53
CA LEU A 337 -14.87 -7.41 2.39
C LEU A 337 -13.88 -8.35 1.69
N SER A 338 -14.11 -8.65 0.40
CA SER A 338 -13.12 -9.35 -0.44
C SER A 338 -11.92 -8.44 -0.74
N SER A 339 -10.75 -9.00 -1.08
CA SER A 339 -9.59 -8.18 -1.40
C SER A 339 -9.80 -7.39 -2.70
N ALA A 340 -10.34 -8.05 -3.73
CA ALA A 340 -10.72 -7.39 -4.99
C ALA A 340 -11.76 -6.27 -4.82
N TYR A 341 -12.69 -6.37 -3.87
CA TYR A 341 -13.60 -5.25 -3.56
C TYR A 341 -12.85 -4.06 -2.96
N ILE A 342 -11.98 -4.30 -1.97
CA ILE A 342 -11.19 -3.24 -1.33
C ILE A 342 -10.22 -2.59 -2.33
N SER A 343 -9.55 -3.37 -3.18
CA SER A 343 -8.68 -2.84 -4.24
C SER A 343 -9.44 -1.94 -5.21
N ARG A 344 -10.66 -2.30 -5.65
CA ARG A 344 -11.49 -1.43 -6.51
C ARG A 344 -11.88 -0.12 -5.83
N VAL A 345 -12.24 -0.15 -4.54
CA VAL A 345 -12.53 1.07 -3.77
C VAL A 345 -11.30 1.95 -3.66
N PHE A 346 -10.16 1.35 -3.29
CA PHE A 346 -8.89 2.05 -3.14
C PHE A 346 -8.46 2.76 -4.43
N ILE A 347 -8.43 2.01 -5.56
CA ILE A 347 -8.04 2.55 -6.87
C ILE A 347 -9.00 3.67 -7.31
N SER A 348 -10.31 3.50 -7.11
CA SER A 348 -11.31 4.52 -7.46
C SER A 348 -11.12 5.83 -6.68
N ILE A 349 -10.80 5.75 -5.38
CA ILE A 349 -10.47 6.91 -4.55
C ILE A 349 -9.15 7.54 -5.00
N GLU A 350 -8.11 6.72 -5.22
CA GLU A 350 -6.79 7.20 -5.65
C GLU A 350 -6.87 7.97 -6.97
N MET A 351 -7.60 7.45 -7.96
CA MET A 351 -7.87 8.14 -9.22
C MET A 351 -8.59 9.47 -9.01
N ASN A 352 -9.59 9.55 -8.12
CA ASN A 352 -10.33 10.77 -7.83
C ASN A 352 -9.47 11.84 -7.12
N LEU A 353 -8.58 11.44 -6.21
CA LEU A 353 -7.65 12.36 -5.55
C LEU A 353 -6.57 12.87 -6.50
N LYS A 354 -6.01 11.98 -7.34
CA LYS A 354 -5.06 12.36 -8.39
C LYS A 354 -5.66 13.37 -9.36
N SER A 355 -6.91 13.20 -9.81
CA SER A 355 -7.55 14.15 -10.74
C SER A 355 -7.87 15.50 -10.08
N ARG A 356 -8.32 15.53 -8.81
CA ARG A 356 -8.61 16.79 -8.08
C ARG A 356 -7.40 17.72 -7.95
N ASN A 357 -6.22 17.16 -7.70
CA ASN A 357 -4.99 17.96 -7.59
C ASN A 357 -4.57 18.60 -8.92
N VAL A 358 -5.02 18.06 -10.06
CA VAL A 358 -4.82 18.67 -11.39
C VAL A 358 -5.80 19.81 -11.65
N VAL A 359 -7.02 19.74 -11.11
CA VAL A 359 -8.09 20.75 -11.34
C VAL A 359 -7.96 21.98 -10.42
N SER A 360 -7.47 21.83 -9.18
CA SER A 360 -7.45 22.92 -8.19
C SER A 360 -6.29 23.92 -8.32
N GLY A 361 -5.42 23.77 -9.34
CA GLY A 361 -4.17 24.55 -9.50
C GLY A 361 -4.32 26.06 -9.76
N SER A 362 -5.54 26.61 -9.82
CA SER A 362 -5.78 27.97 -10.31
C SER A 362 -5.91 29.06 -9.25
N LYS A 363 -6.13 28.76 -7.95
CA LYS A 363 -6.26 29.79 -6.90
C LYS A 363 -5.66 29.40 -5.54
N SER A 364 -4.87 30.32 -4.98
CA SER A 364 -4.22 30.29 -3.66
C SER A 364 -3.01 29.36 -3.49
N LEU A 365 -1.83 29.85 -3.91
CA LEU A 365 -0.54 29.45 -3.33
C LEU A 365 0.11 30.65 -2.64
N VAL A 366 -0.08 30.74 -1.33
CA VAL A 366 0.83 31.53 -0.48
C VAL A 366 2.14 30.74 -0.39
N LYS A 367 3.16 31.22 -1.10
CA LYS A 367 4.47 30.55 -1.17
C LYS A 367 5.17 30.59 0.19
N SER A 368 5.33 29.42 0.82
CA SER A 368 6.47 29.22 1.72
C SER A 368 7.72 29.05 0.86
N ARG A 369 8.74 29.89 1.08
CA ARG A 369 10.01 29.84 0.34
C ARG A 369 10.95 28.83 1.00
N SER A 370 11.04 27.62 0.46
CA SER A 370 12.23 26.79 0.55
C SER A 370 12.25 25.74 -0.56
N THR A 371 13.18 25.92 -1.50
CA THR A 371 13.58 24.98 -2.57
C THR A 371 12.45 24.42 -3.44
N ASP A 372 12.06 25.21 -4.45
CA ASP A 372 11.36 24.70 -5.64
C ASP A 372 12.17 23.56 -6.31
N THR A 373 11.43 22.62 -6.89
CA THR A 373 11.93 21.43 -7.60
C THR A 373 12.63 21.80 -8.92
N LEU A 374 13.90 22.19 -8.84
CA LEU A 374 14.81 22.11 -9.98
C LEU A 374 15.36 20.67 -10.06
N PRO A 375 15.47 20.07 -11.26
CA PRO A 375 16.29 18.88 -11.41
C PRO A 375 17.73 19.25 -11.03
N THR A 376 18.44 18.34 -10.36
CA THR A 376 19.89 18.47 -10.11
C THR A 376 20.63 18.75 -11.42
N SER A 377 21.78 19.43 -11.35
CA SER A 377 22.57 19.75 -12.56
C SER A 377 22.89 18.53 -13.42
N GLN A 378 23.11 17.36 -12.81
CA GLN A 378 23.27 16.08 -13.50
C GLN A 378 21.99 15.61 -14.22
N SER A 379 20.81 15.73 -13.60
CA SER A 379 19.56 15.37 -14.28
C SER A 379 19.21 16.36 -15.39
N GLN A 380 19.54 17.65 -15.26
CA GLN A 380 19.38 18.61 -16.37
C GLN A 380 20.28 18.26 -17.58
N MET A 381 21.55 17.91 -17.35
CA MET A 381 22.45 17.48 -18.44
C MET A 381 22.00 16.15 -19.07
N ASN A 382 21.59 15.18 -18.26
CA ASN A 382 21.11 13.89 -18.76
C ASN A 382 19.80 14.05 -19.55
N ILE A 383 18.90 14.95 -19.12
CA ILE A 383 17.65 15.30 -19.82
C ILE A 383 17.92 15.94 -21.19
N GLN A 384 18.94 16.79 -21.29
CA GLN A 384 19.32 17.43 -22.55
C GLN A 384 19.87 16.44 -23.62
N MET A 385 20.29 15.24 -23.20
CA MET A 385 20.85 14.20 -24.09
C MET A 385 19.78 13.25 -24.69
N MET A 386 18.49 13.41 -24.37
CA MET A 386 17.50 12.34 -24.57
C MET A 386 16.75 12.38 -25.92
N SER A 387 16.75 13.51 -26.63
CA SER A 387 15.99 13.68 -27.88
C SER A 387 16.67 14.71 -28.77
N HIS A 388 16.89 14.36 -30.04
CA HIS A 388 17.30 15.32 -31.08
C HIS A 388 16.09 16.14 -31.61
N THR A 389 14.89 15.80 -31.15
CA THR A 389 13.60 16.25 -31.69
C THR A 389 13.04 17.46 -30.93
N LEU A 390 13.26 17.52 -29.60
CA LEU A 390 12.70 18.50 -28.67
C LEU A 390 13.69 19.57 -28.21
N THR A 391 13.19 20.77 -27.94
CA THR A 391 13.88 21.77 -27.14
C THR A 391 13.78 21.47 -25.64
N ILE A 392 14.75 21.96 -24.86
CA ILE A 392 14.76 21.90 -23.38
C ILE A 392 13.43 22.39 -22.79
N ARG A 393 12.83 23.45 -23.35
CA ARG A 393 11.57 24.05 -22.86
C ARG A 393 10.35 23.16 -23.15
N GLU A 394 10.35 22.40 -24.24
CA GLU A 394 9.29 21.43 -24.55
C GLU A 394 9.42 20.21 -23.65
N LEU A 395 10.65 19.74 -23.46
CA LEU A 395 10.96 18.62 -22.59
C LEU A 395 10.59 18.89 -21.12
N PHE A 396 10.88 20.08 -20.59
CA PHE A 396 10.37 20.52 -19.27
C PHE A 396 8.84 20.55 -19.19
N THR A 397 8.17 20.98 -20.27
CA THR A 397 6.70 21.03 -20.33
C THR A 397 6.15 19.60 -20.25
N LEU A 398 6.68 18.69 -21.06
CA LEU A 398 6.30 17.28 -21.08
C LEU A 398 6.61 16.58 -19.74
N TRP A 399 7.74 16.86 -19.11
CA TRP A 399 8.08 16.32 -17.78
C TRP A 399 7.07 16.73 -16.71
N SER A 400 6.56 17.97 -16.76
CA SER A 400 5.51 18.44 -15.84
C SER A 400 4.14 17.77 -16.06
N TRP A 401 3.96 17.08 -17.18
CA TRP A 401 2.74 16.35 -17.50
C TRP A 401 2.78 14.86 -17.15
N LEU A 402 3.97 14.26 -17.02
CA LEU A 402 4.14 12.86 -16.60
C LEU A 402 3.62 12.65 -15.16
N PRO A 403 3.17 11.44 -14.80
CA PRO A 403 2.88 11.12 -13.40
C PRO A 403 4.15 11.27 -12.55
N VAL A 404 4.05 11.83 -11.35
CA VAL A 404 5.23 12.18 -10.51
C VAL A 404 6.15 10.98 -10.22
N ARG A 405 5.61 9.76 -10.12
CA ARG A 405 6.42 8.54 -9.96
C ARG A 405 7.33 8.26 -11.18
N ILE A 406 6.93 8.71 -12.36
CA ILE A 406 7.62 8.47 -13.64
C ILE A 406 8.74 9.47 -13.87
N THR A 407 8.59 10.71 -13.39
CA THR A 407 9.67 11.72 -13.47
C THR A 407 10.90 11.38 -12.63
N MET A 408 10.81 10.37 -11.75
CA MET A 408 11.91 9.85 -10.92
C MET A 408 12.76 8.80 -11.63
N TYR A 409 12.22 8.12 -12.65
CA TYR A 409 12.96 7.09 -13.39
C TYR A 409 13.76 7.72 -14.53
N GLN A 410 14.94 7.18 -14.79
CA GLN A 410 15.69 7.54 -15.99
C GLN A 410 14.96 6.98 -17.22
N PRO A 411 14.56 7.81 -18.18
CA PRO A 411 13.99 7.33 -19.43
C PRO A 411 15.10 6.73 -20.30
N ILE A 412 14.73 5.73 -21.09
CA ILE A 412 15.60 5.08 -22.07
C ILE A 412 14.88 5.15 -23.42
N LEU A 413 15.57 5.62 -24.45
CA LEU A 413 15.09 5.53 -25.82
C LEU A 413 15.00 4.05 -26.22
N LEU A 414 13.79 3.51 -26.28
CA LEU A 414 13.55 2.13 -26.65
C LEU A 414 13.56 1.97 -28.17
N TYR A 415 12.98 2.93 -28.87
CA TYR A 415 12.79 2.87 -30.31
C TYR A 415 12.76 4.29 -30.89
N THR A 416 13.42 4.47 -32.03
CA THR A 416 13.31 5.64 -32.89
C THR A 416 13.34 5.21 -34.35
N THR A 417 12.50 5.80 -35.20
CA THR A 417 12.49 5.52 -36.65
C THR A 417 13.80 5.88 -37.34
N GLU A 418 14.58 6.84 -36.81
CA GLU A 418 15.87 7.25 -37.39
C GLU A 418 16.95 6.17 -37.27
N GLU A 419 16.96 5.37 -36.19
CA GLU A 419 17.94 4.30 -35.97
C GLU A 419 17.39 2.90 -36.31
N HIS A 420 16.08 2.67 -36.10
CA HIS A 420 15.48 1.34 -36.11
C HIS A 420 14.61 1.05 -37.34
N GLY A 421 14.42 2.04 -38.22
CA GLY A 421 13.53 1.96 -39.38
C GLY A 421 12.05 1.86 -39.01
N CYS A 422 11.18 2.05 -39.99
CA CYS A 422 9.74 2.26 -39.76
C CYS A 422 8.97 0.92 -39.92
N SER A 423 8.95 0.09 -38.87
CA SER A 423 8.23 -1.19 -38.87
C SER A 423 7.62 -1.50 -37.50
N LEU A 424 6.32 -1.80 -37.47
CA LEU A 424 5.62 -2.24 -36.25
C LEU A 424 6.24 -3.50 -35.62
N THR A 425 6.80 -4.41 -36.43
CA THR A 425 7.50 -5.60 -35.91
C THR A 425 8.70 -5.20 -35.05
N THR A 426 9.56 -4.30 -35.55
CA THR A 426 10.73 -3.79 -34.81
C THR A 426 10.31 -2.99 -33.58
N PHE A 427 9.26 -2.17 -33.70
CA PHE A 427 8.64 -1.45 -32.57
C PHE A 427 8.25 -2.44 -31.46
N TYR A 428 7.47 -3.48 -31.75
CA TYR A 428 7.00 -4.41 -30.72
C TYR A 428 8.14 -5.18 -30.06
N VAL A 429 9.11 -5.71 -30.83
CA VAL A 429 10.27 -6.43 -30.28
C VAL A 429 11.03 -5.61 -29.23
N ARG A 430 11.09 -4.29 -29.41
CA ARG A 430 11.84 -3.38 -28.53
C ARG A 430 10.99 -2.78 -27.40
N VAL A 431 9.71 -2.53 -27.64
CA VAL A 431 8.85 -1.76 -26.73
C VAL A 431 7.92 -2.65 -25.88
N GLU A 432 7.53 -3.85 -26.33
CA GLU A 432 6.34 -4.53 -25.78
C GLU A 432 6.40 -5.00 -24.32
N LYS A 433 7.60 -5.06 -23.73
CA LYS A 433 7.83 -5.45 -22.34
C LYS A 433 7.85 -4.27 -21.37
N TYR A 434 7.91 -3.04 -21.87
CA TYR A 434 8.03 -1.83 -21.08
C TYR A 434 6.68 -1.22 -20.72
N GLU A 435 6.60 -0.67 -19.52
CA GLU A 435 5.43 0.00 -18.96
C GLU A 435 5.89 0.98 -17.87
N PRO A 436 5.37 2.22 -17.86
CA PRO A 436 4.66 2.87 -18.95
C PRO A 436 5.60 3.16 -20.13
N THR A 437 5.06 3.66 -21.23
CA THR A 437 5.87 4.18 -22.35
C THR A 437 5.41 5.58 -22.73
N LEU A 438 6.36 6.43 -23.15
CA LEU A 438 6.11 7.77 -23.66
C LEU A 438 6.39 7.75 -25.16
N LEU A 439 5.34 7.89 -25.96
CA LEU A 439 5.37 7.86 -27.41
C LEU A 439 5.27 9.29 -27.95
N MET A 440 6.20 9.68 -28.82
CA MET A 440 6.32 11.04 -29.34
C MET A 440 6.51 11.06 -30.86
N ILE A 441 5.67 11.81 -31.55
CA ILE A 441 5.65 11.98 -33.00
C ILE A 441 6.11 13.39 -33.34
N LYS A 442 7.05 13.52 -34.28
CA LYS A 442 7.30 14.74 -35.04
C LYS A 442 6.87 14.53 -36.48
N THR A 443 5.99 15.39 -36.99
CA THR A 443 5.51 15.31 -38.37
C THR A 443 6.51 15.97 -39.33
N CYS A 444 6.37 15.69 -40.63
CA CYS A 444 7.09 16.41 -41.69
C CYS A 444 6.80 17.94 -41.67
N ASN A 445 5.64 18.35 -41.15
CA ASN A 445 5.25 19.75 -40.97
C ASN A 445 5.81 20.39 -39.67
N ASN A 446 6.66 19.66 -38.93
CA ASN A 446 7.22 20.01 -37.61
C ASN A 446 6.19 20.13 -36.47
N GLU A 447 5.01 19.54 -36.62
CA GLU A 447 4.06 19.36 -35.50
C GLU A 447 4.62 18.31 -34.55
N VAL A 448 4.44 18.53 -33.24
CA VAL A 448 5.00 17.67 -32.19
C VAL A 448 3.92 17.33 -31.19
N PHE A 449 3.52 16.07 -31.15
CA PHE A 449 2.47 15.54 -30.27
C PHE A 449 2.73 14.08 -29.95
N GLY A 450 1.91 13.49 -29.09
CA GLY A 450 2.11 12.10 -28.70
C GLY A 450 1.21 11.66 -27.56
N ALA A 451 1.60 10.56 -26.92
CA ALA A 451 0.86 9.97 -25.82
C ALA A 451 1.80 9.39 -24.74
N TYR A 452 1.37 9.53 -23.50
CA TYR A 452 1.84 8.67 -22.42
C TYR A 452 0.91 7.44 -22.37
N CYS A 453 1.47 6.26 -22.55
CA CYS A 453 0.79 4.97 -22.66
C CYS A 453 0.95 4.19 -21.33
N SER A 454 -0.17 3.92 -20.65
CA SER A 454 -0.11 3.46 -19.26
C SER A 454 0.26 1.99 -19.04
N THR A 455 0.10 1.11 -20.03
CA THR A 455 0.34 -0.34 -19.91
C THR A 455 1.23 -0.88 -21.04
N ARG A 456 1.61 -2.16 -20.93
CA ARG A 456 2.52 -2.84 -21.86
C ARG A 456 1.87 -3.13 -23.20
N TRP A 457 2.60 -2.91 -24.29
CA TRP A 457 2.10 -3.25 -25.62
C TRP A 457 1.94 -4.76 -25.84
N CYS A 458 2.48 -5.63 -24.98
CA CYS A 458 2.17 -7.07 -25.02
C CYS A 458 0.69 -7.37 -24.70
N GLU A 459 -0.04 -6.46 -24.03
CA GLU A 459 -1.46 -6.61 -23.70
C GLU A 459 -2.35 -6.71 -24.95
N ARG A 460 -1.91 -6.21 -26.10
CA ARG A 460 -2.57 -6.37 -27.41
C ARG A 460 -2.85 -7.83 -27.80
N ASN A 461 -2.14 -8.78 -27.18
CA ASN A 461 -2.28 -10.21 -27.42
C ASN A 461 -3.18 -10.92 -26.40
N LEU A 462 -3.69 -10.21 -25.38
CA LEU A 462 -4.61 -10.78 -24.40
C LEU A 462 -5.92 -11.20 -25.06
N LYS A 463 -6.48 -12.30 -24.54
CA LYS A 463 -7.74 -12.88 -24.97
C LYS A 463 -8.71 -12.91 -23.80
N ASP A 464 -9.98 -12.69 -24.09
CA ASP A 464 -11.07 -12.85 -23.12
C ASP A 464 -11.36 -14.33 -22.81
N ASP A 465 -12.29 -14.58 -21.89
CA ASP A 465 -12.73 -15.93 -21.51
C ASP A 465 -13.36 -16.74 -22.68
N LYS A 466 -13.62 -16.09 -23.82
CA LYS A 466 -14.15 -16.70 -25.07
C LYS A 466 -13.07 -16.88 -26.13
N GLY A 467 -11.80 -16.54 -25.83
CA GLY A 467 -10.67 -16.65 -26.74
C GLY A 467 -10.57 -15.54 -27.79
N GLN A 468 -11.43 -14.51 -27.72
CA GLN A 468 -11.40 -13.34 -28.60
C GLN A 468 -10.33 -12.36 -28.11
N ARG A 469 -9.59 -11.71 -29.03
CA ARG A 469 -8.61 -10.69 -28.63
C ARG A 469 -9.33 -9.48 -28.04
N GLN A 470 -8.81 -8.97 -26.94
CA GLN A 470 -9.29 -7.73 -26.35
C GLN A 470 -9.01 -6.55 -27.30
N ALA A 471 -10.06 -5.86 -27.75
CA ALA A 471 -9.93 -4.83 -28.79
C ALA A 471 -9.17 -3.57 -28.32
N TYR A 472 -9.36 -3.18 -27.06
CA TYR A 472 -8.68 -2.03 -26.44
C TYR A 472 -8.11 -2.39 -25.05
N PHE A 473 -6.91 -1.93 -24.77
CA PHE A 473 -6.16 -2.11 -23.53
C PHE A 473 -5.67 -0.74 -23.00
N GLY A 474 -4.99 -0.71 -21.86
CA GLY A 474 -4.60 0.52 -21.17
C GLY A 474 -5.53 0.91 -20.01
N THR A 475 -5.23 2.05 -19.38
CA THR A 475 -5.97 2.59 -18.22
C THR A 475 -6.17 4.10 -18.35
N GLY A 476 -6.99 4.66 -17.46
CA GLY A 476 -7.19 6.12 -17.33
C GLY A 476 -5.96 6.94 -16.92
N GLU A 477 -4.78 6.34 -16.72
CA GLU A 477 -3.51 7.10 -16.64
C GLU A 477 -2.93 7.43 -18.02
N THR A 478 -3.40 6.80 -19.11
CA THR A 478 -3.03 7.18 -20.48
C THR A 478 -3.52 8.61 -20.75
N PHE A 479 -2.70 9.43 -21.42
CA PHE A 479 -3.08 10.77 -21.84
C PHE A 479 -2.37 11.16 -23.14
N LEU A 480 -2.99 12.02 -23.93
CA LEU A 480 -2.36 12.63 -25.10
C LEU A 480 -1.74 13.98 -24.75
N PHE A 481 -0.79 14.42 -25.56
CA PHE A 481 -0.23 15.76 -25.47
C PHE A 481 0.06 16.34 -26.85
N SER A 482 0.05 17.66 -26.96
CA SER A 482 0.66 18.41 -28.05
C SER A 482 1.63 19.43 -27.48
N LEU A 483 2.74 19.66 -28.19
CA LEU A 483 3.82 20.59 -27.84
C LEU A 483 3.96 21.71 -28.88
N TYR A 484 3.62 21.41 -30.14
CA TYR A 484 3.53 22.36 -31.25
C TYR A 484 2.47 21.86 -32.26
N PRO A 485 1.54 22.72 -32.75
CA PRO A 485 1.54 24.18 -32.63
C PRO A 485 1.09 24.74 -31.28
N GLU A 486 0.19 24.04 -30.57
CA GLU A 486 -0.32 24.47 -29.25
C GLU A 486 0.08 23.49 -28.14
N ARG A 487 0.46 24.01 -26.97
CA ARG A 487 0.87 23.21 -25.83
C ARG A 487 -0.33 22.80 -24.99
N ALA A 488 -0.77 21.56 -25.13
CA ALA A 488 -1.94 21.03 -24.45
C ALA A 488 -1.72 19.60 -23.93
N LYS A 489 -2.37 19.28 -22.81
CA LYS A 489 -2.48 17.91 -22.27
C LYS A 489 -3.95 17.50 -22.29
N TYR A 490 -4.23 16.33 -22.85
CA TYR A 490 -5.57 15.75 -22.93
C TYR A 490 -5.63 14.48 -22.06
N PRO A 491 -5.94 14.60 -20.77
CA PRO A 491 -6.14 13.45 -19.89
C PRO A 491 -7.43 12.70 -20.24
N TRP A 492 -7.58 11.48 -19.74
CA TRP A 492 -8.86 10.77 -19.77
C TRP A 492 -9.95 11.61 -19.10
N VAL A 493 -11.08 11.82 -19.79
CA VAL A 493 -12.18 12.66 -19.28
C VAL A 493 -13.03 11.97 -18.22
N GLY A 494 -12.88 10.65 -18.03
CA GLY A 494 -13.60 9.88 -17.04
C GLY A 494 -15.05 9.57 -17.42
N MET A 495 -15.78 8.94 -16.50
CA MET A 495 -17.23 8.78 -16.59
C MET A 495 -17.91 10.02 -16.01
N ASP A 496 -18.35 10.92 -16.88
CA ASP A 496 -19.08 12.12 -16.46
C ASP A 496 -20.41 11.72 -15.80
N SER A 497 -20.49 11.90 -14.48
CA SER A 497 -21.61 11.43 -13.65
C SER A 497 -22.75 12.45 -13.58
N SER A 498 -22.67 13.51 -14.38
CA SER A 498 -23.58 14.66 -14.36
C SER A 498 -24.88 14.44 -15.14
N HIS A 499 -24.92 13.46 -16.05
CA HIS A 499 -26.14 13.05 -16.75
C HIS A 499 -26.67 11.70 -16.25
N ASN A 500 -27.94 11.72 -15.84
CA ASN A 500 -28.64 10.61 -15.19
C ASN A 500 -29.10 9.50 -16.17
N ASP A 501 -28.35 9.26 -17.25
CA ASP A 501 -28.63 8.18 -18.22
C ASP A 501 -27.80 6.95 -17.86
N SER A 502 -28.48 5.87 -17.47
CA SER A 502 -27.87 4.62 -17.00
C SER A 502 -27.28 3.76 -18.13
N ARG A 503 -26.81 4.37 -19.20
CA ARG A 503 -26.12 3.74 -20.34
C ARG A 503 -24.67 4.19 -20.36
N VAL A 504 -23.83 3.38 -19.74
CA VAL A 504 -22.36 3.54 -19.77
C VAL A 504 -21.91 3.56 -21.23
N HIS A 505 -21.47 4.73 -21.70
CA HIS A 505 -20.87 4.84 -23.03
C HIS A 505 -19.50 4.13 -23.02
N HIS A 506 -19.49 2.90 -23.53
CA HIS A 506 -18.29 2.06 -23.68
C HIS A 506 -17.19 2.76 -24.53
N SER A 507 -17.54 3.81 -25.27
CA SER A 507 -16.61 4.69 -25.99
C SER A 507 -15.65 5.51 -25.10
N ALA A 508 -15.85 5.54 -23.78
CA ALA A 508 -14.99 6.30 -22.85
C ALA A 508 -13.80 5.48 -22.28
N GLU A 509 -13.68 4.18 -22.56
CA GLU A 509 -12.61 3.30 -22.05
C GLU A 509 -11.67 2.79 -23.17
N LEU A 510 -11.64 3.48 -24.31
CA LEU A 510 -10.94 3.05 -25.53
C LEU A 510 -9.51 3.65 -25.58
N PHE A 511 -8.67 3.30 -24.60
CA PHE A 511 -7.37 3.95 -24.40
C PHE A 511 -6.32 3.64 -25.48
N MET A 512 -6.05 2.36 -25.74
CA MET A 512 -5.03 1.91 -26.70
C MET A 512 -5.55 0.68 -27.45
N ALA A 513 -5.32 0.60 -28.77
CA ALA A 513 -5.56 -0.60 -29.57
C ALA A 513 -4.38 -0.77 -30.54
N ALA A 514 -3.97 -2.01 -30.79
CA ALA A 514 -2.77 -2.27 -31.58
C ALA A 514 -2.79 -3.70 -32.15
N ASP A 515 -2.31 -3.88 -33.37
CA ASP A 515 -2.09 -5.20 -33.96
C ASP A 515 -0.87 -5.20 -34.89
N SER A 516 -0.73 -6.18 -35.79
CA SER A 516 0.39 -6.23 -36.74
C SER A 516 0.32 -5.20 -37.86
N LYS A 517 -0.77 -4.44 -37.98
CA LYS A 517 -1.07 -3.50 -39.07
C LYS A 517 -1.34 -2.06 -38.63
N MET A 518 -1.65 -1.83 -37.36
CA MET A 518 -1.88 -0.47 -36.84
C MET A 518 -1.54 -0.31 -35.36
N ILE A 519 -1.35 0.94 -34.98
CA ILE A 519 -1.43 1.44 -33.60
C ILE A 519 -2.50 2.52 -33.52
N THR A 520 -3.34 2.46 -32.50
CA THR A 520 -4.35 3.46 -32.15
C THR A 520 -4.22 3.85 -30.68
N ILE A 521 -4.28 5.15 -30.38
CA ILE A 521 -4.34 5.68 -29.01
C ILE A 521 -5.50 6.68 -28.92
N GLY A 522 -6.46 6.40 -28.06
CA GLY A 522 -7.70 7.15 -27.88
C GLY A 522 -8.75 6.88 -28.96
N GLY A 523 -9.83 6.22 -28.57
CA GLY A 523 -10.97 5.91 -29.43
C GLY A 523 -12.30 6.55 -28.97
N GLY A 524 -13.35 6.21 -29.72
CA GLY A 524 -14.72 6.70 -29.52
C GLY A 524 -15.00 7.90 -30.40
N ASP A 525 -15.90 7.76 -31.37
CA ASP A 525 -16.29 8.81 -32.34
C ASP A 525 -15.13 9.40 -33.18
N GLY A 526 -14.01 8.69 -33.23
CA GLY A 526 -12.77 9.05 -33.93
C GLY A 526 -11.57 8.29 -33.35
N GLN A 527 -10.37 8.52 -33.90
CA GLN A 527 -9.09 7.98 -33.41
C GLN A 527 -8.13 9.13 -33.16
N ALA A 528 -7.69 9.35 -31.91
CA ALA A 528 -6.93 10.55 -31.58
C ALA A 528 -5.47 10.49 -32.04
N ILE A 529 -4.86 9.31 -32.03
CA ILE A 529 -3.66 8.99 -32.80
C ILE A 529 -3.91 7.63 -33.45
N TRP A 530 -3.82 7.55 -34.77
CA TRP A 530 -3.73 6.31 -35.54
C TRP A 530 -2.44 6.33 -36.37
N MET A 531 -1.79 5.17 -36.53
CA MET A 531 -0.58 5.00 -37.35
C MET A 531 -0.64 3.69 -38.14
N ASP A 532 -0.09 3.71 -39.35
CA ASP A 532 -0.05 2.57 -40.28
C ASP A 532 1.04 1.54 -39.95
N GLU A 533 1.03 0.41 -40.66
CA GLU A 533 1.95 -0.73 -40.45
C GLU A 533 3.43 -0.37 -40.69
N ASN A 534 3.66 0.65 -41.51
CA ASN A 534 4.97 1.15 -41.88
C ASN A 534 5.42 2.35 -41.01
N ILE A 535 4.65 2.75 -39.99
CA ILE A 535 4.97 3.89 -39.10
C ILE A 535 5.41 5.13 -39.91
N ARG A 536 4.71 5.40 -41.01
CA ARG A 536 4.99 6.51 -41.93
C ARG A 536 3.82 7.46 -42.02
N PHE A 537 2.60 6.94 -42.05
CA PHE A 537 1.40 7.75 -42.13
C PHE A 537 0.56 7.56 -40.87
N GLY A 538 -0.03 8.66 -40.41
CA GLY A 538 -0.93 8.66 -39.28
C GLY A 538 -2.08 9.64 -39.47
N LYS A 539 -3.07 9.48 -38.60
CA LYS A 539 -4.29 10.29 -38.56
C LYS A 539 -4.62 10.68 -37.13
N THR A 540 -5.21 11.85 -36.94
CA THR A 540 -5.67 12.37 -35.66
C THR A 540 -7.03 13.03 -35.81
N ASP A 541 -8.02 12.47 -35.11
CA ASP A 541 -9.37 13.01 -34.97
C ASP A 541 -9.62 13.45 -33.52
N ARG A 542 -10.76 14.09 -33.30
CA ARG A 542 -11.35 14.14 -31.95
C ARG A 542 -11.74 12.73 -31.51
N CYS A 543 -11.46 12.35 -30.26
CA CYS A 543 -12.01 11.13 -29.67
C CYS A 543 -12.74 11.39 -28.34
N SER A 544 -13.72 10.55 -28.02
CA SER A 544 -14.53 10.64 -26.81
C SER A 544 -13.80 10.16 -25.54
N THR A 545 -12.72 9.38 -25.66
CA THR A 545 -11.88 8.96 -24.52
C THR A 545 -11.09 10.13 -23.91
N PHE A 546 -10.60 11.07 -24.72
CA PHE A 546 -9.75 12.19 -24.27
C PHE A 546 -10.37 13.58 -24.51
N ASN A 547 -11.46 13.65 -25.28
CA ASN A 547 -12.10 14.90 -25.74
C ASN A 547 -11.10 15.91 -26.35
N ASN A 548 -10.05 15.39 -26.99
CA ASN A 548 -9.05 16.18 -27.70
C ASN A 548 -9.65 16.73 -29.02
N PRO A 549 -9.16 17.86 -29.54
CA PRO A 549 -9.24 18.17 -30.97
C PRO A 549 -8.23 17.31 -31.76
N PRO A 550 -8.31 17.25 -33.09
CA PRO A 550 -7.20 16.80 -33.94
C PRO A 550 -5.88 17.45 -33.51
N LEU A 551 -4.81 16.64 -33.41
CA LEU A 551 -3.50 17.09 -32.89
C LEU A 551 -2.63 17.80 -33.95
N CYS A 552 -2.99 17.67 -35.23
CA CYS A 552 -2.42 18.38 -36.38
C CYS A 552 -3.54 19.10 -37.15
N ALA A 553 -3.21 20.16 -37.89
CA ALA A 553 -4.21 20.98 -38.56
C ALA A 553 -4.89 20.28 -39.76
N SER A 554 -4.19 19.34 -40.39
CA SER A 554 -4.66 18.59 -41.57
C SER A 554 -5.48 17.33 -41.23
N GLY A 555 -5.49 16.88 -39.96
CA GLY A 555 -6.05 15.59 -39.55
C GLY A 555 -5.17 14.40 -39.95
N ASP A 556 -4.71 14.34 -41.19
CA ASP A 556 -3.72 13.36 -41.67
C ASP A 556 -2.29 13.92 -41.56
N PHE A 557 -1.29 13.08 -41.26
CA PHE A 557 0.11 13.48 -41.14
C PHE A 557 1.10 12.41 -41.62
N GLU A 558 2.26 12.87 -42.12
CA GLU A 558 3.44 12.01 -42.34
C GLU A 558 4.40 12.13 -41.15
N ILE A 559 4.85 10.99 -40.64
CA ILE A 559 5.78 10.87 -39.53
C ILE A 559 7.19 11.10 -40.05
N ARG A 560 7.85 12.15 -39.55
CA ARG A 560 9.28 12.40 -39.77
C ARG A 560 10.13 11.60 -38.78
N VAL A 561 9.75 11.65 -37.50
CA VAL A 561 10.38 10.88 -36.42
C VAL A 561 9.30 10.38 -35.46
N LEU A 562 9.33 9.08 -35.12
CA LEU A 562 8.66 8.54 -33.94
C LEU A 562 9.74 8.14 -32.92
N GLU A 563 9.76 8.76 -31.74
CA GLU A 563 10.59 8.35 -30.60
C GLU A 563 9.71 7.71 -29.51
N VAL A 564 10.19 6.64 -28.89
CA VAL A 564 9.49 5.92 -27.81
C VAL A 564 10.43 5.71 -26.64
N TYR A 565 10.04 6.23 -25.48
CA TYR A 565 10.80 6.12 -24.25
C TYR A 565 10.12 5.16 -23.28
N GLY A 566 10.92 4.26 -22.69
CA GLY A 566 10.57 3.51 -21.49
C GLY A 566 11.21 4.15 -20.28
N PHE A 567 10.83 3.71 -19.09
CA PHE A 567 11.35 4.27 -17.82
C PHE A 567 12.04 3.15 -17.03
N HIS A 568 13.34 3.27 -16.79
CA HIS A 568 14.14 2.19 -16.21
C HIS A 568 13.81 2.01 -14.72
N GLY A 569 13.34 0.82 -14.33
CA GLY A 569 12.96 0.49 -12.95
C GLY A 569 11.50 0.75 -12.58
N ALA A 570 10.65 1.16 -13.55
CA ALA A 570 9.21 1.37 -13.39
C ALA A 570 8.38 0.09 -13.13
#